data_AF-X0ZZT2-F1
#
_entry.id   AF-X0ZZT2-F1
#
_cell.length_a   1.000
_cell.length_b   1.000
_cell.length_c   1.000
_cell.angle_alpha   90.00
_cell.angle_beta   90.00
_cell.angle_gamma   90.00
#
_symmetry.space_group_name_H-M   'P 1'
#
loop_
_entity.id
_entity.type
_entity.pdbx_description
1 polymer ?
#
loop_
_entity_poly.entity_id
_entity_poly.type
_entity_poly.pdbx_seq_one_letter_code
_entity_poly.pdbx_strand_id
1 'polypeptide(L)'
;MVRPDFTIFDEVRTTKDFEIYADFRLSGVGMVGVVHSSSAINAIQRFIGRIELGMLPSIIDTIIFIEGGDITSVLVIKMTVKVPSGFRDKDLARPVVEVRDYKTR
;
A
#
# COMPACT_ATOMS: atom_id res chain seq x y z
N MET A 1 26.49 8.53 8.40
CA MET A 1 25.02 8.63 8.24
C MET A 1 24.47 7.23 8.46
N VAL A 2 23.64 7.02 9.48
CA VAL A 2 23.04 5.70 9.75
C VAL A 2 21.80 5.58 8.87
N ARG A 3 21.78 4.60 7.98
CA ARG A 3 20.59 4.22 7.21
C ARG A 3 19.98 3.01 7.91
N PRO A 4 18.87 3.16 8.66
CA PRO A 4 18.26 2.03 9.34
C PRO A 4 17.63 1.07 8.32
N ASP A 5 17.55 -0.21 8.66
CA ASP A 5 16.84 -1.19 7.84
C ASP A 5 15.34 -0.92 7.83
N PHE A 6 14.80 -0.52 8.99
CA PHE A 6 13.39 -0.16 9.16
C PHE A 6 13.20 1.05 10.08
N THR A 7 12.18 1.85 9.79
CA THR A 7 11.70 2.96 10.63
C THR A 7 10.22 2.78 10.93
N ILE A 8 9.83 2.98 12.19
CA ILE A 8 8.42 2.99 12.62
C ILE A 8 7.92 4.43 12.64
N PHE A 9 6.81 4.68 11.96
CA PHE A 9 6.09 5.96 11.96
C PHE A 9 4.72 5.75 12.61
N ASP A 10 4.65 6.08 13.90
CA ASP A 10 3.53 5.74 14.79
C ASP A 10 2.21 6.48 14.48
N GLU A 11 2.25 7.57 13.73
CA GLU A 11 1.02 8.23 13.26
C GLU A 11 1.24 8.89 11.90
N VAL A 12 0.75 8.25 10.83
CA VAL A 12 0.74 8.81 9.47
C VAL A 12 -0.64 9.41 9.20
N ARG A 13 -0.76 10.74 9.30
CA ARG A 13 -2.07 11.40 9.27
C ARG A 13 -2.20 12.45 8.17
N THR A 14 -1.25 13.36 8.08
CA THR A 14 -1.25 14.51 7.19
C THR A 14 -0.62 14.16 5.85
N THR A 15 -0.90 14.97 4.82
CA THR A 15 -0.24 14.78 3.51
C THR A 15 1.29 14.77 3.63
N LYS A 16 1.85 15.59 4.52
CA LYS A 16 3.29 15.62 4.73
C LYS A 16 3.84 14.31 5.31
N ASP A 17 3.08 13.66 6.20
CA ASP A 17 3.49 12.37 6.79
C ASP A 17 3.54 11.27 5.71
N PHE A 18 2.55 11.25 4.81
CA PHE A 18 2.53 10.31 3.68
C PHE A 18 3.69 10.55 2.71
N GLU A 19 4.04 11.81 2.44
CA GLU A 19 5.22 12.16 1.63
C GLU A 19 6.51 11.68 2.29
N ILE A 20 6.71 11.95 3.59
CA ILE A 20 7.89 11.49 4.33
C ILE A 20 7.99 9.96 4.32
N TYR A 21 6.85 9.28 4.52
CA TYR A 21 6.80 7.82 4.44
C TYR A 21 7.24 7.32 3.07
N ALA A 22 6.69 7.90 2.00
CA ALA A 22 7.05 7.55 0.63
C ALA A 22 8.52 7.83 0.33
N ASP A 23 9.04 8.99 0.73
CA ASP A 23 10.43 9.40 0.53
C ASP A 23 11.40 8.42 1.19
N PHE A 24 11.16 8.04 2.45
CA PHE A 24 11.99 7.06 3.15
C PHE A 24 11.95 5.70 2.45
N ARG A 25 10.76 5.27 2.03
CA ARG A 25 10.59 3.99 1.35
C ARG A 25 11.29 3.96 -0.01
N LEU A 26 11.19 5.04 -0.79
CA LEU A 26 11.87 5.21 -2.08
C LEU A 26 13.39 5.37 -1.91
N SER A 27 13.85 5.87 -0.76
CA SER A 27 15.26 5.88 -0.36
C SER A 27 15.77 4.48 0.05
N GLY A 28 14.89 3.47 0.00
CA GLY A 28 15.15 2.08 0.33
C GLY A 28 15.27 1.80 1.84
N VAL A 29 14.70 2.66 2.68
CA VAL A 29 14.47 2.37 4.10
C VAL A 29 13.16 1.58 4.21
N GLY A 30 13.15 0.50 4.97
CA GLY A 30 11.92 -0.21 5.32
C GLY A 30 11.03 0.67 6.19
N MET A 31 9.72 0.66 5.95
CA MET A 31 8.81 1.52 6.70
C MET A 31 7.68 0.69 7.32
N VAL A 32 7.36 0.99 8.57
CA VAL A 32 6.18 0.49 9.28
C VAL A 32 5.37 1.71 9.72
N GLY A 33 4.24 1.96 9.06
CA GLY A 33 3.40 3.13 9.30
C GLY A 33 2.10 2.73 9.96
N VAL A 34 1.70 3.47 11.00
CA VAL A 34 0.41 3.29 11.65
C VAL A 34 -0.55 4.38 11.14
N VAL A 35 -1.68 3.94 10.60
CA VAL A 35 -2.72 4.81 10.04
C VAL A 35 -4.04 4.50 10.75
N HIS A 36 -4.62 5.50 11.43
CA HIS A 36 -5.98 5.38 11.94
C HIS A 36 -6.97 5.37 10.76
N SER A 37 -7.71 4.29 10.62
CA SER A 37 -8.67 4.09 9.54
C SER A 37 -9.79 3.14 9.98
N SER A 38 -11.03 3.41 9.54
CA SER A 38 -12.18 2.52 9.77
C SER A 38 -12.16 1.26 8.90
N SER A 39 -11.29 1.21 7.87
CA SER A 39 -11.07 0.02 7.05
C SER A 39 -9.68 0.02 6.44
N ALA A 40 -9.17 -1.17 6.11
CA ALA A 40 -7.89 -1.31 5.41
C ALA A 40 -7.90 -0.62 4.02
N ILE A 41 -9.02 -0.67 3.30
CA ILE A 41 -9.18 -0.02 1.99
C ILE A 41 -9.09 1.51 2.11
N ASN A 42 -9.73 2.10 3.13
CA ASN A 42 -9.64 3.53 3.39
C ASN A 42 -8.18 3.96 3.65
N ALA A 43 -7.38 3.12 4.31
CA ALA A 43 -5.96 3.39 4.52
C ALA A 43 -5.19 3.44 3.19
N ILE A 44 -5.45 2.49 2.27
CA ILE A 44 -4.86 2.46 0.92
C ILE A 44 -5.21 3.73 0.13
N GLN A 45 -6.49 4.11 0.12
CA GLN A 45 -6.97 5.26 -0.63
C GLN A 45 -6.28 6.56 -0.22
N ARG A 46 -5.88 6.70 1.05
CA ARG A 46 -5.13 7.86 1.53
C ARG A 46 -3.75 7.98 0.88
N PHE A 47 -3.09 6.86 0.58
CA PHE A 47 -1.86 6.86 -0.21
C PHE A 47 -2.16 7.19 -1.68
N ILE A 48 -3.15 6.55 -2.30
CA ILE A 48 -3.50 6.79 -3.72
C ILE A 48 -3.78 8.27 -4.01
N GLY A 49 -4.41 9.00 -3.09
CA GLY A 49 -4.66 10.44 -3.27
C GLY A 49 -3.41 11.33 -3.21
N ARG A 50 -2.23 10.78 -2.91
CA ARG A 50 -0.99 11.53 -2.62
C ARG A 50 0.23 11.03 -3.39
N ILE A 51 0.19 9.81 -3.90
CA ILE A 51 1.26 9.20 -4.71
C ILE A 51 0.68 8.60 -5.99
N GLU A 52 1.51 8.50 -7.02
CA GLU A 52 1.10 7.87 -8.27
C GLU A 52 0.72 6.40 -8.06
N LEU A 53 -0.42 5.97 -8.60
CA LEU A 53 -0.93 4.60 -8.43
C LEU A 53 0.08 3.54 -8.87
N GLY A 54 0.88 3.85 -9.89
CA GLY A 54 1.96 2.98 -10.38
C GLY A 54 3.06 2.71 -9.35
N MET A 55 3.31 3.67 -8.45
CA MET A 55 4.33 3.57 -7.41
C MET A 55 3.81 2.94 -6.11
N LEU A 56 2.48 2.78 -5.98
CA LEU A 56 1.85 2.29 -4.76
C LEU A 56 2.48 1.00 -4.23
N PRO A 57 2.71 -0.06 -5.05
CA PRO A 57 3.29 -1.31 -4.56
C PRO A 57 4.76 -1.18 -4.12
N SER A 58 5.49 -0.18 -4.61
CA SER A 58 6.87 0.10 -4.17
C SER A 58 6.90 0.82 -2.82
N ILE A 59 5.83 1.53 -2.47
CA ILE A 59 5.71 2.32 -1.24
C ILE A 59 4.99 1.52 -0.14
N ILE A 60 3.89 0.87 -0.47
CA ILE A 60 3.14 -0.01 0.43
C ILE A 60 2.79 -1.33 -0.28
N ASP A 61 3.30 -2.43 0.27
CA ASP A 61 3.03 -3.77 -0.25
C ASP A 61 2.14 -4.60 0.69
N THR A 62 2.14 -4.30 1.99
CA THR A 62 1.43 -5.09 3.01
C THR A 62 0.69 -4.17 3.97
N ILE A 63 -0.55 -4.54 4.30
CA ILE A 63 -1.39 -3.83 5.27
C ILE A 63 -1.91 -4.84 6.27
N ILE A 64 -1.72 -4.52 7.54
CA ILE A 64 -2.20 -5.31 8.66
C ILE A 64 -3.34 -4.51 9.27
N PHE A 65 -4.57 -5.02 9.16
CA PHE A 65 -5.73 -4.40 9.78
C PHE A 65 -5.93 -4.98 11.18
N ILE A 66 -6.00 -4.09 12.17
CA ILE A 66 -6.15 -4.44 13.58
C ILE A 66 -7.49 -3.88 14.06
N GLU A 67 -8.30 -4.73 14.66
CA GLU A 67 -9.59 -4.37 15.26
C GLU A 67 -9.75 -5.13 16.58
N GLY A 68 -10.14 -4.44 17.64
CA GLY A 68 -10.29 -5.05 18.97
C GLY A 68 -8.99 -5.58 19.59
N GLY A 69 -7.82 -5.21 19.05
CA GLY A 69 -6.51 -5.73 19.45
C GLY A 69 -6.05 -6.96 18.66
N ASP A 70 -6.88 -7.49 17.77
CA ASP A 70 -6.59 -8.66 16.95
C ASP A 70 -6.33 -8.28 15.49
N ILE A 71 -5.47 -9.05 14.82
CA ILE A 71 -5.26 -8.94 13.37
C ILE A 71 -6.45 -9.58 12.65
N THR A 72 -7.34 -8.76 12.11
CA THR A 72 -8.54 -9.23 11.42
C THR A 72 -8.28 -9.58 9.96
N SER A 73 -7.43 -8.83 9.27
CA SER A 73 -7.00 -9.14 7.90
C SER A 73 -5.57 -8.68 7.61
N VAL A 74 -4.92 -9.38 6.69
CA VAL A 74 -3.63 -8.98 6.13
C VAL A 74 -3.82 -8.85 4.63
N LEU A 75 -3.75 -7.63 4.12
CA LEU A 75 -3.89 -7.36 2.69
C LEU A 75 -2.52 -7.19 2.05
N VAL A 76 -2.37 -7.68 0.83
CA VAL A 76 -1.17 -7.49 0.03
C VAL A 76 -1.52 -6.81 -1.27
N ILE A 77 -0.71 -5.81 -1.61
CA ILE A 77 -0.82 -4.97 -2.78
C ILE A 77 0.20 -5.46 -3.80
N LYS A 78 -0.26 -5.73 -5.03
CA LYS A 78 0.63 -6.09 -6.15
C LYS A 78 0.22 -5.37 -7.42
N MET A 79 1.21 -4.96 -8.21
CA MET A 79 0.98 -4.58 -9.59
C MET A 79 0.79 -5.86 -10.41
N THR A 80 -0.25 -5.88 -11.24
CA THR A 80 -0.40 -6.90 -12.29
C THR A 80 -0.79 -6.24 -13.60
N VAL A 81 -0.66 -6.98 -14.67
CA VAL A 81 -1.26 -6.64 -15.95
C VAL A 81 -2.52 -7.50 -16.11
N LYS A 82 -3.67 -6.86 -16.32
CA LYS A 82 -4.95 -7.55 -16.57
C LYS A 82 -5.63 -7.01 -17.81
N VAL A 83 -6.39 -7.89 -18.46
CA VAL A 83 -7.36 -7.49 -19.48
C VAL A 83 -8.63 -7.03 -18.73
N PRO A 84 -9.13 -5.81 -18.96
CA PRO A 84 -10.36 -5.35 -18.31
C PRO A 84 -11.54 -6.28 -18.63
N SER A 85 -12.46 -6.45 -17.67
CA SER A 85 -13.64 -7.31 -17.85
C SER A 85 -14.46 -6.86 -19.06
N GLY A 86 -14.76 -7.79 -19.97
CA GLY A 86 -15.50 -7.53 -21.20
C GLY A 86 -14.65 -7.41 -22.47
N PHE A 87 -13.31 -7.39 -22.34
CA PHE A 87 -12.39 -7.37 -23.46
C PHE A 87 -11.75 -8.75 -23.66
N ARG A 88 -11.69 -9.24 -24.91
CA ARG A 88 -11.09 -10.53 -25.27
C ARG A 88 -9.68 -10.40 -25.85
N ASP A 89 -9.31 -9.21 -26.33
CA ASP A 89 -7.99 -8.97 -26.92
C ASP A 89 -6.92 -8.74 -25.86
N LYS A 90 -5.84 -9.53 -25.96
CA LYS A 90 -4.67 -9.44 -25.07
C LYS A 90 -3.93 -8.10 -25.22
N ASP A 91 -4.09 -7.42 -26.35
CA ASP A 91 -3.43 -6.14 -26.64
C ASP A 91 -4.02 -4.97 -25.82
N LEU A 92 -5.16 -5.19 -25.14
CA LEU A 92 -5.81 -4.20 -24.27
C LEU A 92 -5.41 -4.31 -22.80
N ALA A 93 -4.37 -5.09 -22.50
CA ALA A 93 -3.94 -5.29 -21.13
C ALA A 93 -3.46 -3.96 -20.51
N ARG A 94 -3.98 -3.64 -19.32
CA ARG A 94 -3.62 -2.44 -18.56
C ARG A 94 -2.96 -2.83 -17.24
N PRO A 95 -1.99 -2.04 -16.75
CA PRO A 95 -1.49 -2.21 -15.40
C PRO A 95 -2.61 -1.87 -14.42
N VAL A 96 -2.87 -2.78 -13.48
CA VAL A 96 -3.82 -2.59 -12.40
C VAL A 96 -3.15 -2.96 -11.08
N VAL A 97 -3.48 -2.22 -10.04
CA VAL A 97 -3.10 -2.57 -8.68
C VAL A 97 -4.16 -3.47 -8.09
N GLU A 98 -3.74 -4.65 -7.65
CA GLU A 98 -4.58 -5.60 -6.94
C GLU A 98 -4.33 -5.56 -5.45
N VAL A 99 -5.41 -5.62 -4.68
CA VAL A 99 -5.40 -5.79 -3.23
C VAL A 99 -6.01 -7.16 -2.94
N ARG A 100 -5.25 -8.05 -2.33
CA ARG A 100 -5.67 -9.43 -2.02
C ARG A 100 -5.51 -9.72 -0.54
N ASP A 101 -6.44 -10.48 0.02
CA ASP A 101 -6.22 -11.07 1.35
C ASP A 101 -5.08 -12.09 1.28
N TYR A 102 -4.16 -12.01 2.23
CA TYR A 102 -3.00 -12.89 2.34
C TYR A 102 -3.40 -14.35 2.60
N LYS A 103 -4.46 -14.60 3.37
CA LYS A 103 -4.90 -15.94 3.79
C LYS A 103 -5.63 -16.69 2.68
N THR A 104 -6.32 -16.01 1.77
CA THR A 104 -7.18 -16.64 0.75
C THR A 104 -6.66 -16.49 -0.68
N ARG A 105 -5.34 -16.35 -0.84
CA ARG A 105 -4.69 -16.08 -2.14
C ARG A 105 -4.95 -17.11 -3.23
#